data_AF-A0A5R2N378-F1
#
_entry.id   AF-A0A5R2N378-F1
#
_cell.length_a   1.000
_cell.length_b   1.000
_cell.length_c   1.000
_cell.angle_alpha   90.00
_cell.angle_beta   90.00
_cell.angle_gamma   90.00
#
_symmetry.space_group_name_H-M   'P 1'
#
loop_
_entity.id
_entity.type
_entity.pdbx_description
1 polymer ?
#
loop_
_entity_poly.entity_id
_entity_poly.type
_entity_poly.pdbx_seq_one_letter_code
_entity_poly.pdbx_strand_id
1 'polypeptide(L)'
;MAGHGGSRTVIYAALAGNLAIALTKFAAAFFTGSSAMLSEGVHSLVDTGNGGLLLYGMHRAARPADSTHPLGHGRELYFWSFIVALLVFALGAGVSFYEGVVHILAPEPVSNVKVNYIVLGLSFLFEGSSW
;
A
#
# COMPACT_ATOMS: atom_id res chain seq x y z
N MET A 1 25.75 -3.01 5.46
CA MET A 1 25.00 -1.78 5.81
C MET A 1 24.78 -0.98 4.53
N ALA A 2 23.59 -1.07 3.94
CA ALA A 2 23.29 -0.46 2.64
C ALA A 2 23.23 1.08 2.77
N GLY A 3 23.93 1.75 1.85
CA GLY A 3 24.26 3.17 1.92
C GLY A 3 23.05 4.11 1.81
N HIS A 4 22.99 5.07 2.72
CA HIS A 4 21.98 6.14 2.82
C HIS A 4 22.16 7.28 1.78
N GLY A 5 22.70 7.00 0.59
CA GLY A 5 23.04 8.01 -0.42
C GLY A 5 22.08 8.12 -1.62
N GLY A 6 21.35 7.05 -1.98
CA GLY A 6 20.46 7.01 -3.15
C GLY A 6 18.96 7.01 -2.85
N SER A 7 18.58 7.16 -1.57
CA SER A 7 17.30 6.68 -1.03
C SER A 7 16.06 7.50 -1.43
N ARG A 8 16.16 8.83 -1.60
CA ARG A 8 14.97 9.66 -1.87
C ARG A 8 14.41 9.46 -3.28
N THR A 9 15.27 9.39 -4.29
CA THR A 9 14.85 9.23 -5.70
C THR A 9 14.16 7.89 -5.93
N VAL A 10 14.66 6.81 -5.32
CA VAL A 10 14.04 5.48 -5.39
C VAL A 10 12.65 5.49 -4.76
N ILE A 11 12.49 6.18 -3.62
CA ILE A 11 11.18 6.28 -2.95
C ILE A 11 10.21 7.12 -3.77
N TYR A 12 10.64 8.25 -4.33
CA TYR A 12 9.81 9.04 -5.24
C TYR A 12 9.43 8.27 -6.50
N ALA A 13 10.34 7.47 -7.06
CA ALA A 13 10.06 6.61 -8.21
C ALA A 13 9.06 5.50 -7.86
N ALA A 14 9.22 4.84 -6.71
CA ALA A 14 8.29 3.83 -6.23
C ALA A 14 6.89 4.40 -5.98
N LEU A 15 6.80 5.60 -5.40
CA LEU A 15 5.54 6.28 -5.11
C LEU A 15 4.84 6.74 -6.40
N ALA A 16 5.60 7.28 -7.35
CA ALA A 16 5.08 7.61 -8.68
C ALA A 16 4.60 6.36 -9.43
N GLY A 17 5.32 5.23 -9.31
CA GLY A 17 4.93 3.94 -9.86
C GLY A 17 3.61 3.43 -9.27
N ASN A 18 3.49 3.40 -7.94
CA ASN A 18 2.27 2.97 -7.26
C ASN A 18 1.07 3.87 -7.62
N LEU A 19 1.29 5.17 -7.73
CA LEU A 19 0.25 6.13 -8.09
C LEU A 19 -0.19 5.93 -9.56
N ALA A 20 0.73 5.66 -10.47
CA ALA A 20 0.40 5.32 -11.86
C ALA A 20 -0.39 4.01 -11.98
N ILE A 21 -0.03 2.99 -11.19
CA ILE A 21 -0.76 1.72 -11.11
C ILE A 21 -2.16 1.95 -10.56
N ALA A 22 -2.29 2.73 -9.47
CA ALA A 22 -3.58 3.07 -8.88
C ALA A 22 -4.50 3.77 -9.89
N LEU A 23 -3.99 4.79 -10.60
CA LEU A 23 -4.75 5.48 -11.65
C LEU A 23 -5.20 4.54 -12.77
N THR A 24 -4.33 3.62 -13.18
CA THR A 24 -4.64 2.64 -14.23
C THR A 24 -5.74 1.68 -13.77
N LYS A 25 -5.66 1.17 -12.53
CA LYS A 25 -6.68 0.28 -11.95
C LYS A 25 -8.01 1.00 -11.75
N PHE A 26 -8.01 2.24 -11.30
CA PHE A 26 -9.23 3.06 -11.18
C PHE A 26 -9.85 3.36 -12.54
N ALA A 27 -9.06 3.69 -13.55
CA ALA A 27 -9.55 3.86 -14.91
C ALA A 27 -10.15 2.55 -15.44
N ALA A 28 -9.47 1.41 -15.25
CA ALA A 28 -9.98 0.10 -15.61
C ALA A 28 -11.28 -0.24 -14.87
N ALA A 29 -11.40 0.08 -13.58
CA ALA A 29 -12.61 -0.11 -12.80
C ALA A 29 -13.78 0.74 -13.34
N PHE A 30 -13.51 2.00 -13.72
CA PHE A 30 -14.51 2.89 -14.30
C PHE A 30 -15.01 2.37 -15.66
N PHE A 31 -14.11 1.92 -16.54
CA PHE A 31 -14.49 1.39 -17.85
C PHE A 31 -15.17 0.01 -17.78
N THR A 32 -14.78 -0.83 -16.82
CA THR A 32 -15.34 -2.19 -16.68
C THR A 32 -16.59 -2.25 -15.80
N GLY A 33 -16.84 -1.24 -14.97
CA GLY A 33 -17.91 -1.25 -13.97
C GLY A 33 -17.75 -2.35 -12.91
N SER A 34 -16.56 -2.95 -12.79
CA SER A 34 -16.31 -4.11 -11.94
C SER A 34 -16.00 -3.71 -10.50
N SER A 35 -16.78 -4.22 -9.56
CA SER A 35 -16.55 -4.07 -8.11
C SER A 35 -15.22 -4.68 -7.66
N ALA A 36 -14.81 -5.81 -8.26
CA ALA A 36 -13.53 -6.44 -7.98
C ALA A 36 -12.35 -5.55 -8.42
N MET A 37 -12.45 -4.91 -9.59
CA MET A 37 -11.41 -4.01 -10.10
C MET A 37 -11.35 -2.71 -9.29
N LEU A 38 -12.50 -2.23 -8.78
CA LEU A 38 -12.55 -1.09 -7.87
C LEU A 38 -11.85 -1.40 -6.54
N SER A 39 -12.06 -2.60 -5.98
CA SER A 39 -11.37 -3.06 -4.76
C SER A 39 -9.86 -3.12 -4.93
N GLU A 40 -9.40 -3.64 -6.08
CA GLU A 40 -7.99 -3.61 -6.49
C GLU A 40 -7.42 -2.18 -6.64
N GLY A 41 -8.23 -1.24 -7.15
CA GLY A 41 -7.87 0.18 -7.24
C GLY A 41 -7.69 0.82 -5.86
N VAL A 42 -8.62 0.56 -4.93
CA VAL A 42 -8.54 1.03 -3.53
C VAL A 42 -7.30 0.46 -2.84
N HIS A 43 -6.97 -0.81 -3.07
CA HIS A 43 -5.75 -1.41 -2.54
C HIS A 43 -4.49 -0.65 -2.99
N SER A 44 -4.35 -0.39 -4.30
CA SER A 44 -3.22 0.38 -4.83
C SER A 44 -3.19 1.85 -4.36
N LEU A 45 -4.35 2.44 -4.05
CA LEU A 45 -4.42 3.76 -3.42
C LEU A 45 -3.88 3.75 -1.99
N VAL A 46 -4.23 2.74 -1.20
CA VAL A 46 -3.73 2.55 0.17
C VAL A 46 -2.21 2.38 0.16
N ASP A 47 -1.66 1.59 -0.77
CA ASP A 47 -0.22 1.43 -0.93
C ASP A 47 0.51 2.72 -1.31
N THR A 48 -0.10 3.52 -2.17
CA THR A 48 0.42 4.86 -2.51
C THR A 48 0.43 5.76 -1.27
N GLY A 49 -0.62 5.70 -0.46
CA GLY A 49 -0.71 6.41 0.83
C GLY A 49 0.38 5.99 1.82
N ASN A 50 0.67 4.69 1.91
CA ASN A 50 1.73 4.14 2.76
C ASN A 50 3.11 4.65 2.35
N GLY A 51 3.39 4.69 1.04
CA GLY A 51 4.60 5.32 0.50
C GLY A 51 4.73 6.80 0.89
N GLY A 52 3.62 7.53 0.88
CA GLY A 52 3.56 8.93 1.32
C GLY A 52 3.85 9.12 2.81
N LEU A 53 3.29 8.26 3.65
CA LEU A 53 3.56 8.26 5.10
C LEU A 53 5.02 7.95 5.41
N LEU A 54 5.65 7.02 4.69
CA LEU A 54 7.09 6.74 4.81
C LEU A 54 7.95 7.94 4.43
N LEU A 55 7.63 8.63 3.31
CA LEU A 55 8.31 9.87 2.93
C LEU A 55 8.18 10.94 4.00
N TYR A 56 6.97 11.10 4.54
CA TYR A 56 6.72 12.05 5.63
C TYR A 56 7.55 11.69 6.87
N GLY A 57 7.58 10.40 7.25
CA GLY A 57 8.38 9.90 8.37
C GLY A 57 9.88 10.14 8.18
N MET A 58 10.39 9.98 6.96
CA MET A 58 11.78 10.31 6.64
C MET A 58 12.07 11.81 6.67
N HIS A 59 11.16 12.64 6.18
CA HIS A 59 11.30 14.10 6.25
C HIS A 59 11.34 14.59 7.69
N ARG A 60 10.48 14.02 8.53
CA ARG A 60 10.37 14.31 9.95
C ARG A 60 11.60 13.82 10.73
N ALA A 61 12.05 12.59 10.45
CA ALA A 61 13.27 12.03 11.02
C ALA A 61 14.57 12.75 10.62
N ALA A 62 14.57 13.46 9.48
CA ALA A 62 15.71 14.26 9.02
C ALA A 62 15.82 15.63 9.72
N ARG A 63 14.92 15.97 10.65
CA ARG A 63 15.00 17.22 11.40
C ARG A 63 16.20 17.21 12.36
N PRO A 64 16.96 18.33 12.43
CA PRO A 64 18.08 18.46 13.36
C PRO A 64 17.61 18.44 14.82
N ALA A 65 18.52 18.12 15.74
CA ALA A 65 18.24 18.08 17.16
C ALA A 65 17.71 19.42 17.69
N ASP A 66 16.71 19.35 18.55
CA ASP A 66 16.13 20.50 19.24
C ASP A 66 16.20 20.31 20.76
N SER A 67 15.77 21.31 21.53
CA SER A 67 15.79 21.27 23.00
C SER A 67 14.93 20.15 23.59
N THR A 68 13.95 19.65 22.84
CA THR A 68 13.08 18.54 23.25
C THR A 68 13.62 17.17 22.82
N HIS A 69 14.45 17.13 21.77
CA HIS A 69 15.08 15.94 21.21
C HIS A 69 16.59 16.17 21.04
N PRO A 70 17.38 16.09 22.13
CA PRO A 70 18.83 16.34 22.11
C PRO A 70 19.62 15.33 21.25
N LEU A 71 19.05 14.14 21.04
CA LEU A 71 19.62 13.08 20.22
C LEU A 71 19.16 13.14 18.75
N GLY A 72 18.36 14.14 18.37
CA GLY A 72 17.79 14.27 17.03
C GLY A 72 16.50 13.46 16.82
N HIS A 73 15.91 13.64 15.63
CA HIS A 73 14.59 13.10 15.28
C HIS A 73 14.63 11.75 14.57
N GLY A 74 15.80 11.12 14.42
CA GLY A 74 15.95 9.87 13.67
C GLY A 74 15.03 8.72 14.12
N ARG A 75 14.60 8.72 15.39
CA ARG A 75 13.67 7.71 15.94
C ARG A 75 12.22 7.89 15.46
N GLU A 76 11.85 9.06 14.94
CA GLU A 76 10.52 9.31 14.37
C GLU A 76 10.25 8.40 13.16
N LEU A 77 11.28 7.95 12.44
CA LEU A 77 11.10 7.01 11.32
C LEU A 77 10.48 5.69 11.79
N TYR A 78 10.94 5.13 12.92
CA TYR A 78 10.37 3.90 13.47
C TYR A 78 8.93 4.10 13.94
N PHE A 79 8.62 5.27 14.48
CA PHE A 79 7.25 5.63 14.85
C PHE A 79 6.33 5.65 13.62
N TRP A 80 6.75 6.32 12.54
CA TRP A 80 5.95 6.38 11.30
C TRP A 80 5.82 5.01 10.62
N SER A 81 6.88 4.19 10.59
CA SER A 81 6.79 2.80 10.11
C SER A 81 5.83 1.96 10.95
N PHE A 82 5.79 2.16 12.26
CA PHE A 82 4.82 1.49 13.14
C PHE A 82 3.39 1.94 12.87
N ILE A 83 3.15 3.24 12.63
CA ILE A 83 1.83 3.75 12.22
C ILE A 83 1.38 3.14 10.89
N VAL A 84 2.27 3.04 9.90
CA VAL A 84 1.95 2.39 8.62
C VAL A 84 1.58 0.91 8.84
N ALA A 85 2.35 0.17 9.64
CA ALA A 85 2.04 -1.22 9.96
C ALA A 85 0.66 -1.35 10.65
N LEU A 86 0.33 -0.45 11.59
CA LEU A 86 -0.98 -0.43 12.22
C LEU A 86 -2.11 -0.13 11.25
N LEU A 87 -1.92 0.80 10.31
CA LEU A 87 -2.93 1.13 9.30
C LEU A 87 -3.18 -0.02 8.34
N VAL A 88 -2.12 -0.63 7.80
CA VAL A 88 -2.23 -1.81 6.92
C VAL A 88 -2.93 -2.95 7.66
N PHE A 89 -2.54 -3.21 8.91
CA PHE A 89 -3.16 -4.24 9.72
C PHE A 89 -4.64 -3.94 10.00
N ALA A 90 -4.97 -2.74 10.47
CA ALA A 90 -6.34 -2.39 10.85
C ALA A 90 -7.29 -2.34 9.65
N LEU A 91 -6.87 -1.73 8.54
CA LEU A 91 -7.67 -1.68 7.31
C LEU A 91 -7.78 -3.06 6.67
N GLY A 92 -6.67 -3.79 6.55
CA GLY A 92 -6.66 -5.13 5.99
C GLY A 92 -7.52 -6.09 6.81
N ALA A 93 -7.30 -6.17 8.12
CA ALA A 93 -8.08 -7.03 9.01
C ALA A 93 -9.55 -6.60 9.06
N GLY A 94 -9.84 -5.30 9.12
CA GLY A 94 -11.21 -4.79 9.18
C GLY A 94 -12.02 -5.11 7.93
N VAL A 95 -11.45 -4.85 6.75
CA VAL A 95 -12.10 -5.14 5.46
C VAL A 95 -12.23 -6.66 5.26
N SER A 96 -11.17 -7.44 5.48
CA SER A 96 -11.23 -8.90 5.34
C SER A 96 -12.21 -9.55 6.30
N PHE A 97 -12.30 -9.06 7.54
CA PHE A 97 -13.25 -9.56 8.51
C PHE A 97 -14.69 -9.21 8.12
N TYR A 98 -14.94 -7.96 7.72
CA TYR A 98 -16.26 -7.52 7.26
C TYR A 98 -16.74 -8.32 6.05
N GLU A 99 -15.93 -8.37 4.97
CA GLU A 99 -16.25 -9.13 3.76
C GLU A 99 -16.42 -10.63 4.06
N GLY A 100 -15.57 -11.19 4.92
CA GLY A 100 -15.66 -12.58 5.36
C GLY A 100 -16.99 -12.88 6.07
N VAL A 101 -17.42 -12.03 6.98
CA VAL A 101 -18.71 -12.17 7.67
C VAL A 101 -19.87 -12.03 6.69
N VAL A 102 -19.83 -11.03 5.80
CA VAL A 102 -20.86 -10.79 4.79
C VAL A 102 -21.00 -12.01 3.87
N HIS A 103 -19.90 -12.57 3.37
CA HIS A 103 -19.93 -13.73 2.47
C HIS A 103 -20.38 -15.02 3.16
N ILE A 104 -20.18 -15.16 4.48
CA ILE A 104 -20.75 -16.26 5.26
C ILE A 104 -22.27 -16.11 5.38
N LEU A 105 -22.77 -14.88 5.59
CA LEU A 105 -24.19 -14.61 5.78
C LEU A 105 -24.98 -14.59 4.46
N ALA A 106 -24.38 -14.12 3.39
CA ALA A 106 -24.97 -14.02 2.05
C ALA A 106 -23.96 -14.55 1.02
N PRO A 107 -23.98 -15.87 0.72
CA PRO A 107 -23.08 -16.46 -0.26
C PRO A 107 -23.40 -15.92 -1.66
N GLU A 108 -22.54 -15.06 -2.20
CA GLU A 108 -22.62 -14.66 -3.60
C GLU A 108 -21.87 -15.65 -4.50
N PRO A 109 -22.42 -16.02 -5.67
CA PRO A 109 -21.73 -16.87 -6.62
C PRO A 109 -20.50 -16.14 -7.18
N VAL A 110 -19.35 -16.78 -7.09
CA VAL A 110 -18.07 -16.24 -7.57
C VAL A 110 -18.14 -16.01 -9.09
N SER A 111 -18.24 -14.75 -9.52
CA SER A 111 -18.28 -14.42 -10.95
C SER A 111 -16.89 -14.53 -11.57
N ASN A 112 -16.79 -15.09 -12.78
CA ASN A 112 -15.56 -15.11 -13.60
C ASN A 112 -14.29 -15.65 -12.90
N VAL A 113 -14.40 -16.85 -12.32
CA VAL A 113 -13.30 -17.60 -11.68
C VAL A 113 -12.01 -17.66 -12.50
N LYS A 114 -12.11 -17.76 -13.85
CA LYS A 114 -10.94 -17.79 -14.74
C LYS A 114 -10.13 -16.49 -14.69
N VAL A 115 -10.81 -15.34 -14.63
CA VAL A 115 -10.14 -14.03 -14.58
C VAL A 115 -9.44 -13.85 -13.24
N ASN A 116 -10.09 -14.22 -12.13
CA ASN A 116 -9.48 -14.16 -10.80
C ASN A 116 -8.19 -14.99 -10.71
N TYR A 117 -8.18 -16.22 -11.22
CA TYR A 117 -6.96 -17.04 -11.19
C TYR A 117 -5.83 -16.50 -12.06
N ILE A 118 -6.15 -15.91 -13.22
CA ILE A 118 -5.14 -15.26 -14.07
C ILE A 118 -4.53 -14.06 -13.34
N VAL A 119 -5.36 -13.20 -12.74
CA VAL A 119 -4.90 -12.03 -11.99
C VAL A 119 -4.04 -12.45 -10.80
N LEU A 120 -4.49 -13.41 -9.99
CA LEU A 120 -3.71 -13.93 -8.85
C LEU A 120 -2.36 -14.51 -9.29
N GLY A 121 -2.33 -15.25 -10.40
CA GLY A 121 -1.09 -15.80 -10.96
C GLY A 121 -0.12 -14.71 -11.42
N LEU A 122 -0.62 -13.66 -12.09
CA LEU A 122 0.19 -12.53 -12.52
C LEU A 122 0.69 -11.70 -11.32
N SER A 123 -0.16 -11.45 -10.33
CA SER A 123 0.23 -10.76 -9.09
C SER A 123 1.34 -11.52 -8.37
N PHE A 124 1.23 -12.84 -8.25
CA PHE A 124 2.28 -13.68 -7.66
C PHE A 124 3.61 -13.58 -8.42
N LEU A 125 3.58 -13.56 -9.76
CA LEU A 125 4.78 -13.42 -10.59
C LEU A 125 5.40 -12.02 -10.49
N PHE A 126 4.59 -10.97 -10.42
CA PHE A 126 5.08 -9.59 -10.31
C PHE A 126 5.62 -9.30 -8.92
N GLU A 127 4.90 -9.65 -7.86
CA GLU A 127 5.40 -9.50 -6.49
C GLU A 127 6.63 -10.37 -6.26
N GLY A 128 6.60 -11.63 -6.72
CA GLY A 128 7.72 -12.56 -6.57
C GLY A 128 8.97 -12.16 -7.36
N SER A 129 8.83 -11.42 -8.47
CA SER A 129 9.97 -10.92 -9.25
C SER A 129 10.43 -9.51 -8.85
N SER A 130 9.68 -8.80 -8.01
CA SER A 130 9.96 -7.42 -7.58
C SER A 130 10.99 -7.27 -6.45
N TRP A 131 11.73 -8.33 -6.11
CA TRP A 131 12.72 -8.34 -5.02
C TRP A 131 14.09 -7.80 -5.44
#